data_AF-A0A924V791-F1
#
_entry.id   AF-A0A924V791-F1
#
_cell.length_a   1.000
_cell.length_b   1.000
_cell.length_c   1.000
_cell.angle_alpha   90.00
_cell.angle_beta   90.00
_cell.angle_gamma   90.00
#
_symmetry.space_group_name_H-M   'P 1'
#
loop_
_entity.id
_entity.type
_entity.pdbx_description
1 polymer ?
#
loop_
_entity_poly.entity_id
_entity_poly.type
_entity_poly.pdbx_seq_one_letter_code
_entity_poly.pdbx_strand_id
1 'polypeptide(L)'
;MQYIGNKFFNVVLTLSVVLTSRASFGSAPKCHDLFERTQKSALAENFDKTKKLYAKGINSVKDPNGHFQISYESEYLFSESAVLLRDYAPEEKVLPKAKWLALSDQQRIDWIKQKFGNKPEHATAAGLRRIVDVDFLPEELIVDSTGNLEIVINPPVDTYAQWETIVDYIVGKYGAGSQQAMISKPREASFNNLDKKSGLEKQHLGWLHYTNLFDMFEKLDNGYQKFSKDQTKPSAQFFDHPFLGPMSKIKRDQLETYLFSNAKLKKYDDASKLFVRKSDASFKYTGGPSYRPDIAGPVRWAWEIRNAHKDLAGLKAKVIRDLNAHTEGLNSYERFSGIDAFDTVAEFSKFSDESQTALKEIFPSKADPRFEYNESEITSLETYRNFSMPMMNLNSLVEAFSPNASKAALKKIFAARSNYILNVEAIAKSLKQNKITKDFAKAQVMGALCTWAHESGLFELFKNQAKELGHDKENKNVFQRAG
;
A
#
# COMPACT_ATOMS: atom_id res chain seq x y z
N MET A 1 -64.29 0.80 46.90
CA MET A 1 -64.57 -0.59 46.46
C MET A 1 -63.61 -0.90 45.31
N GLN A 2 -62.66 -1.80 45.53
CA GLN A 2 -62.58 -3.15 44.91
C GLN A 2 -62.31 -3.10 43.40
N TYR A 3 -61.13 -3.53 42.89
CA TYR A 3 -60.64 -4.93 42.70
C TYR A 3 -61.53 -5.71 41.70
N ILE A 4 -61.04 -6.47 40.71
CA ILE A 4 -59.74 -7.13 40.40
C ILE A 4 -59.50 -7.02 38.86
N GLY A 5 -58.30 -7.02 38.24
CA GLY A 5 -56.89 -7.02 38.70
C GLY A 5 -55.96 -7.76 37.70
N ASN A 6 -54.64 -7.83 37.99
CA ASN A 6 -53.65 -8.87 37.55
C ASN A 6 -53.39 -9.09 36.03
N LYS A 7 -52.16 -9.18 35.48
CA LYS A 7 -50.71 -9.21 35.90
C LYS A 7 -49.88 -8.73 34.65
N PHE A 8 -48.55 -8.69 34.48
CA PHE A 8 -47.22 -8.61 35.15
C PHE A 8 -46.20 -8.48 33.97
N PHE A 9 -44.91 -8.10 34.01
CA PHE A 9 -43.91 -7.45 34.88
C PHE A 9 -42.83 -6.94 33.87
N ASN A 10 -42.07 -5.84 33.99
CA ASN A 10 -41.53 -5.03 35.09
C ASN A 10 -40.29 -5.61 35.79
N VAL A 11 -39.09 -5.11 35.43
CA VAL A 11 -38.14 -4.35 36.30
C VAL A 11 -36.78 -4.20 35.59
N VAL A 12 -36.17 -3.02 35.73
CA VAL A 12 -34.75 -2.74 35.47
C VAL A 12 -34.11 -2.34 36.81
N LEU A 13 -32.94 -2.87 37.18
CA LEU A 13 -31.84 -2.11 37.82
C LEU A 13 -30.56 -2.96 38.08
N THR A 14 -29.43 -2.38 37.72
CA THR A 14 -28.15 -2.24 38.45
C THR A 14 -27.85 -3.09 39.71
N LEU A 15 -26.70 -3.78 39.73
CA LEU A 15 -25.60 -3.47 40.66
C LEU A 15 -24.25 -4.12 40.25
N SER A 16 -23.15 -3.53 40.74
CA SER A 16 -21.79 -4.10 40.69
C SER A 16 -21.41 -4.69 42.04
N VAL A 17 -20.61 -5.77 42.08
CA VAL A 17 -19.52 -5.96 43.06
C VAL A 17 -18.60 -7.12 42.65
N VAL A 18 -17.34 -7.03 43.09
CA VAL A 18 -16.24 -7.98 42.84
C VAL A 18 -16.44 -9.32 43.57
N LEU A 19 -16.11 -10.44 42.90
CA LEU A 19 -15.35 -11.52 43.53
C LEU A 19 -14.63 -12.43 42.51
N THR A 20 -13.58 -13.10 42.98
CA THR A 20 -12.57 -13.82 42.18
C THR A 20 -12.91 -15.29 41.93
N SER A 21 -12.75 -15.75 40.68
CA SER A 21 -12.37 -17.15 40.40
C SER A 21 -11.70 -17.27 39.03
N ARG A 22 -10.70 -18.15 38.91
CA ARG A 22 -10.08 -18.48 37.61
C ARG A 22 -11.02 -19.34 36.78
N ALA A 23 -11.51 -18.83 35.66
CA ALA A 23 -12.14 -19.61 34.59
C ALA A 23 -11.47 -19.27 33.25
N SER A 24 -11.08 -20.29 32.49
CA SER A 24 -10.32 -20.14 31.25
C SER A 24 -11.22 -19.74 30.08
N PHE A 25 -11.15 -18.47 29.66
CA PHE A 25 -11.73 -18.05 28.38
C PHE A 25 -10.91 -18.61 27.21
N GLY A 26 -11.44 -19.66 26.59
CA GLY A 26 -10.96 -20.16 25.31
C GLY A 26 -11.13 -19.12 24.20
N SER A 27 -10.34 -19.26 23.14
CA SER A 27 -10.23 -18.34 22.00
C SER A 27 -11.58 -17.92 21.38
N ALA A 28 -11.99 -16.69 21.62
CA ALA A 28 -13.03 -16.02 20.84
C ALA A 28 -12.42 -15.33 19.59
N PRO A 29 -12.95 -15.52 18.38
CA PRO A 29 -12.53 -14.77 17.20
C PRO A 29 -12.81 -13.27 17.37
N LYS A 30 -11.80 -12.45 17.07
CA LYS A 30 -11.72 -11.02 17.35
C LYS A 30 -12.90 -10.24 16.76
N CYS A 31 -13.40 -9.22 17.46
CA CYS A 31 -14.31 -8.22 16.86
C CYS A 31 -13.72 -7.51 15.62
N HIS A 32 -12.39 -7.54 15.48
CA HIS A 32 -11.65 -7.08 14.30
C HIS A 32 -12.08 -7.81 13.01
N ASP A 33 -12.22 -9.14 13.07
CA ASP A 33 -12.62 -9.96 11.93
C ASP A 33 -14.09 -9.68 11.51
N LEU A 34 -14.95 -9.30 12.48
CA LEU A 34 -16.32 -8.85 12.23
C LEU A 34 -16.33 -7.45 11.59
N PHE A 35 -15.52 -6.52 12.10
CA PHE A 35 -15.45 -5.15 11.62
C PHE A 35 -14.94 -5.06 10.18
N GLU A 36 -13.87 -5.82 9.85
CA GLU A 36 -13.41 -5.95 8.46
C GLU A 36 -14.53 -6.44 7.53
N ARG A 37 -15.29 -7.47 7.94
CA ARG A 37 -16.41 -7.99 7.13
C ARG A 37 -17.48 -6.93 6.88
N THR A 38 -17.83 -6.12 7.89
CA THR A 38 -18.81 -5.03 7.70
C THR A 38 -18.31 -3.89 6.81
N GLN A 39 -17.03 -3.53 6.85
CA GLN A 39 -16.49 -2.53 5.91
C GLN A 39 -16.31 -3.09 4.49
N LYS A 40 -16.00 -4.39 4.37
CA LYS A 40 -15.90 -5.11 3.09
C LYS A 40 -17.26 -5.32 2.40
N SER A 41 -18.37 -5.38 3.15
CA SER A 41 -19.71 -5.51 2.56
C SER A 41 -20.25 -4.16 2.04
N ALA A 42 -20.24 -3.11 2.85
CA ALA A 42 -20.79 -1.80 2.48
C ALA A 42 -20.14 -1.17 1.22
N LEU A 43 -18.84 -1.39 1.00
CA LEU A 43 -18.12 -0.92 -0.20
C LEU A 43 -18.37 -1.79 -1.45
N ALA A 44 -18.91 -3.00 -1.30
CA ALA A 44 -19.19 -3.94 -2.38
C ALA A 44 -20.68 -4.00 -2.76
N GLU A 45 -21.60 -3.75 -1.82
CA GLU A 45 -23.06 -3.86 -2.02
C GLU A 45 -23.63 -2.89 -3.07
N ASN A 46 -22.95 -1.75 -3.32
CA ASN A 46 -23.35 -0.76 -4.33
C ASN A 46 -22.58 -0.88 -5.66
N PHE A 47 -21.77 -1.92 -5.85
CA PHE A 47 -20.76 -2.02 -6.90
C PHE A 47 -21.02 -3.22 -7.81
N ASP A 48 -21.53 -2.98 -9.02
CA ASP A 48 -21.71 -4.03 -10.02
C ASP A 48 -20.35 -4.45 -10.61
N LYS A 49 -19.75 -5.46 -9.97
CA LYS A 49 -18.46 -6.07 -10.35
C LYS A 49 -18.41 -6.52 -11.82
N THR A 50 -19.55 -6.81 -12.45
CA THR A 50 -19.63 -7.38 -13.80
C THR A 50 -19.59 -6.33 -14.92
N LYS A 51 -19.84 -5.05 -14.59
CA LYS A 51 -19.87 -3.97 -15.58
C LYS A 51 -18.50 -3.31 -15.74
N LYS A 52 -18.27 -2.76 -16.95
CA LYS A 52 -17.17 -1.83 -17.20
C LYS A 52 -17.40 -0.55 -16.37
N LEU A 53 -16.39 -0.16 -15.61
CA LEU A 53 -16.44 0.99 -14.72
C LEU A 53 -15.85 2.21 -15.42
N TYR A 54 -16.44 3.39 -15.24
CA TYR A 54 -16.04 4.62 -15.91
C TYR A 54 -15.73 5.71 -14.87
N ALA A 55 -14.62 6.42 -15.06
CA ALA A 55 -14.25 7.50 -14.14
C ALA A 55 -15.17 8.72 -14.31
N LYS A 56 -15.33 9.51 -13.24
CA LYS A 56 -16.24 10.66 -13.23
C LYS A 56 -15.96 11.62 -14.40
N GLY A 57 -16.99 11.91 -15.18
CA GLY A 57 -16.93 12.81 -16.34
C GLY A 57 -16.81 12.11 -17.69
N ILE A 58 -16.49 10.81 -17.73
CA ILE A 58 -16.60 10.01 -18.95
C ILE A 58 -18.07 9.65 -19.21
N ASN A 59 -18.49 9.81 -20.46
CA ASN A 59 -19.79 9.38 -20.96
C ASN A 59 -19.58 8.05 -21.70
N SER A 60 -19.99 6.93 -21.09
CA SER A 60 -19.78 5.57 -21.61
C SER A 60 -20.47 5.27 -22.95
N VAL A 61 -21.46 6.09 -23.36
CA VAL A 61 -22.12 5.96 -24.67
C VAL A 61 -21.30 6.65 -25.77
N LYS A 62 -20.62 7.76 -25.44
CA LYS A 62 -19.76 8.51 -26.38
C LYS A 62 -18.31 8.01 -26.41
N ASP A 63 -17.83 7.50 -25.29
CA ASP A 63 -16.52 6.88 -25.13
C ASP A 63 -16.67 5.52 -24.42
N PRO A 64 -17.08 4.46 -25.17
CA PRO A 64 -17.20 3.12 -24.60
C PRO A 64 -15.84 2.56 -24.16
N ASN A 65 -14.74 3.05 -24.73
CA ASN A 65 -13.36 2.65 -24.38
C ASN A 65 -12.80 3.43 -23.17
N GLY A 66 -13.55 4.40 -22.65
CA GLY A 66 -13.15 5.28 -21.56
C GLY A 66 -13.17 4.66 -20.15
N HIS A 67 -13.25 3.33 -20.07
CA HIS A 67 -13.36 2.58 -18.82
C HIS A 67 -12.00 2.38 -18.13
N PHE A 68 -12.06 2.00 -16.85
CA PHE A 68 -10.89 1.47 -16.14
C PHE A 68 -10.45 0.14 -16.74
N GLN A 69 -9.14 -0.08 -16.73
CA GLN A 69 -8.51 -1.35 -17.06
C GLN A 69 -7.62 -1.77 -15.88
N ILE A 70 -7.67 -3.05 -15.53
CA ILE A 70 -7.02 -3.61 -14.34
C ILE A 70 -6.09 -4.75 -14.78
N SER A 71 -4.82 -4.69 -14.39
CA SER A 71 -3.86 -5.79 -14.50
C SER A 71 -3.44 -6.26 -13.11
N TYR A 72 -2.80 -7.42 -13.06
CA TYR A 72 -2.33 -8.09 -11.86
C TYR A 72 -0.91 -8.62 -12.08
N GLU A 73 -0.11 -8.54 -11.03
CA GLU A 73 1.26 -9.02 -10.97
C GLU A 73 1.41 -9.87 -9.71
N SER A 74 2.02 -11.05 -9.84
CA SER A 74 2.33 -11.92 -8.70
C SER A 74 3.72 -12.50 -8.84
N GLU A 75 4.62 -12.07 -7.96
CA GLU A 75 6.00 -12.54 -7.88
C GLU A 75 6.10 -13.75 -6.93
N TYR A 76 6.89 -14.75 -7.30
CA TYR A 76 7.16 -15.94 -6.49
C TYR A 76 8.68 -16.14 -6.36
N LEU A 77 9.18 -16.30 -5.13
CA LEU A 77 10.56 -16.74 -4.92
C LEU A 77 10.77 -18.11 -5.61
N PHE A 78 11.99 -18.42 -6.08
CA PHE A 78 12.29 -19.74 -6.64
C PHE A 78 12.03 -20.90 -5.65
N SER A 79 11.97 -20.66 -4.34
CA SER A 79 11.56 -21.65 -3.33
C SER A 79 10.05 -21.87 -3.22
N GLU A 80 9.24 -20.97 -3.80
CA GLU A 80 7.78 -20.94 -3.70
C GLU A 80 7.11 -21.33 -5.02
N SER A 81 7.82 -21.20 -6.14
CA SER A 81 7.29 -21.45 -7.49
C SER A 81 7.03 -22.93 -7.84
N ALA A 82 7.31 -23.88 -6.94
CA ALA A 82 7.13 -25.33 -7.15
C ALA A 82 5.87 -25.72 -7.94
N VAL A 83 4.71 -25.16 -7.56
CA VAL A 83 3.41 -25.47 -8.19
C VAL A 83 3.24 -24.77 -9.54
N LEU A 84 3.72 -23.53 -9.67
CA LEU A 84 3.73 -22.77 -10.92
C LEU A 84 4.55 -23.49 -12.01
N LEU A 85 5.66 -24.12 -11.62
CA LEU A 85 6.55 -24.88 -12.51
C LEU A 85 5.95 -26.21 -13.02
N ARG A 86 4.75 -26.59 -12.58
CA ARG A 86 4.00 -27.71 -13.16
C ARG A 86 3.14 -27.29 -14.35
N ASP A 87 2.78 -26.00 -14.42
CA ASP A 87 1.97 -25.39 -15.48
C ASP A 87 2.82 -24.69 -16.57
N TYR A 88 4.13 -24.55 -16.32
CA TYR A 88 5.12 -23.95 -17.22
C TYR A 88 6.30 -24.88 -17.42
N ALA A 89 6.84 -24.96 -18.64
CA ALA A 89 7.99 -25.81 -18.97
C ALA A 89 8.99 -25.11 -19.92
N PRO A 90 10.27 -25.53 -19.97
CA PRO A 90 11.21 -25.10 -21.00
C PRO A 90 10.70 -25.40 -22.41
N GLU A 91 11.26 -24.71 -23.41
CA GLU A 91 11.02 -25.07 -24.81
C GLU A 91 11.48 -26.51 -25.09
N GLU A 92 10.75 -27.26 -25.92
CA GLU A 92 11.03 -28.68 -26.23
C GLU A 92 12.48 -28.95 -26.65
N LYS A 93 13.10 -28.01 -27.38
CA LYS A 93 14.50 -28.08 -27.83
C LYS A 93 15.54 -27.98 -26.69
N VAL A 94 15.12 -27.49 -25.52
CA VAL A 94 15.95 -27.32 -24.32
C VAL A 94 15.74 -28.50 -23.37
N LEU A 95 14.47 -28.82 -23.09
CA LEU A 95 14.09 -29.97 -22.27
C LEU A 95 12.63 -30.38 -22.57
N PRO A 96 12.40 -31.55 -23.20
CA PRO A 96 11.05 -31.98 -23.58
C PRO A 96 10.04 -32.01 -22.42
N LYS A 97 8.79 -31.61 -22.66
CA LYS A 97 7.72 -31.51 -21.65
C LYS A 97 7.54 -32.79 -20.84
N ALA A 98 7.65 -33.95 -21.47
CA ALA A 98 7.56 -35.24 -20.79
C ALA A 98 8.69 -35.45 -19.76
N LYS A 99 9.91 -34.99 -20.04
CA LYS A 99 11.04 -35.04 -19.09
C LYS A 99 10.88 -34.00 -17.98
N TRP A 100 10.45 -32.79 -18.32
CA TRP A 100 10.18 -31.74 -17.32
C TRP A 100 9.06 -32.13 -16.33
N LEU A 101 7.99 -32.76 -16.81
CA LEU A 101 6.90 -33.24 -15.96
C LEU A 101 7.28 -34.47 -15.11
N ALA A 102 8.31 -35.22 -15.51
CA ALA A 102 8.88 -36.31 -14.71
C ALA A 102 9.84 -35.85 -13.59
N LEU A 103 10.29 -34.59 -13.58
CA LEU A 103 11.10 -34.03 -12.50
C LEU A 103 10.32 -33.90 -11.18
N SER A 104 11.02 -33.95 -10.05
CA SER A 104 10.49 -33.45 -8.78
C SER A 104 10.42 -31.92 -8.78
N ASP A 105 9.59 -31.32 -7.93
CA ASP A 105 9.51 -29.85 -7.84
C ASP A 105 10.86 -29.23 -7.46
N GLN A 106 11.63 -29.89 -6.58
CA GLN A 106 12.98 -29.47 -6.21
C GLN A 106 13.92 -29.45 -7.44
N GLN A 107 13.86 -30.47 -8.30
CA GLN A 107 14.64 -30.51 -9.54
C GLN A 107 14.26 -29.40 -10.53
N ARG A 108 12.97 -29.01 -10.61
CA ARG A 108 12.52 -27.86 -11.41
C ARG A 108 13.06 -26.54 -10.86
N ILE A 109 12.98 -26.37 -9.54
CA ILE A 109 13.50 -25.20 -8.83
C ILE A 109 15.01 -25.07 -9.03
N ASP A 110 15.76 -26.16 -8.88
CA ASP A 110 17.22 -26.13 -8.99
C ASP A 110 17.70 -25.97 -10.44
N TRP A 111 16.94 -26.45 -11.44
CA TRP A 111 17.18 -26.14 -12.86
C TRP A 111 17.07 -24.63 -13.14
N ILE A 112 16.08 -23.95 -12.55
CA ILE A 112 15.92 -22.49 -12.69
C ILE A 112 17.02 -21.74 -11.96
N LYS A 113 17.37 -22.15 -10.73
CA LYS A 113 18.53 -21.60 -10.01
C LYS A 113 19.84 -21.81 -10.76
N GLN A 114 20.00 -22.92 -11.50
CA GLN A 114 21.19 -23.14 -12.32
C GLN A 114 21.21 -22.21 -13.54
N LYS A 115 20.06 -21.99 -14.18
CA LYS A 115 19.92 -21.12 -15.36
C LYS A 115 20.03 -19.63 -15.03
N PHE A 116 19.54 -19.21 -13.86
CA PHE A 116 19.47 -17.81 -13.41
C PHE A 116 20.22 -17.59 -12.08
N GLY A 117 21.31 -18.32 -11.86
CA GLY A 117 22.04 -18.34 -10.57
C GLY A 117 22.68 -17.01 -10.20
N ASN A 118 23.04 -16.21 -11.20
CA ASN A 118 23.24 -14.78 -11.05
C ASN A 118 21.91 -14.09 -11.36
N LYS A 119 21.41 -13.27 -10.43
CA LYS A 119 20.20 -12.46 -10.66
C LYS A 119 20.39 -11.63 -11.94
N PRO A 120 19.43 -11.64 -12.89
CA PRO A 120 19.57 -10.83 -14.09
C PRO A 120 19.51 -9.35 -13.70
N GLU A 121 20.29 -8.50 -14.35
CA GLU A 121 20.30 -7.06 -14.01
C GLU A 121 18.94 -6.39 -14.26
N HIS A 122 18.13 -6.96 -15.15
CA HIS A 122 16.81 -6.46 -15.57
C HIS A 122 15.83 -7.64 -15.63
N ALA A 123 14.53 -7.36 -15.62
CA ALA A 123 13.49 -8.36 -15.88
C ALA A 123 13.70 -9.02 -17.27
N THR A 124 13.70 -10.35 -17.33
CA THR A 124 14.04 -11.13 -18.52
C THR A 124 13.09 -12.31 -18.73
N ALA A 125 12.90 -12.73 -19.99
CA ALA A 125 12.07 -13.88 -20.33
C ALA A 125 12.69 -15.17 -19.75
N ALA A 126 11.89 -15.95 -19.00
CA ALA A 126 12.40 -17.11 -18.26
C ALA A 126 12.78 -18.30 -19.16
N GLY A 127 12.40 -18.30 -20.43
CA GLY A 127 12.44 -19.47 -21.31
C GLY A 127 11.52 -20.58 -20.82
N LEU A 128 10.42 -20.22 -20.13
CA LEU A 128 9.45 -21.12 -19.51
C LEU A 128 8.06 -20.79 -20.06
N ARG A 129 7.56 -21.61 -20.99
CA ARG A 129 6.30 -21.41 -21.69
C ARG A 129 5.14 -22.13 -21.00
N ARG A 130 3.94 -21.55 -21.08
CA ARG A 130 2.69 -22.12 -20.56
C ARG A 130 2.40 -23.46 -21.24
N ILE A 131 2.18 -24.51 -20.46
CA ILE A 131 1.88 -25.86 -20.95
C ILE A 131 0.47 -26.37 -20.56
N VAL A 132 -0.34 -25.48 -20.00
CA VAL A 132 -1.76 -25.67 -19.65
C VAL A 132 -2.66 -24.76 -20.48
N ASP A 133 -3.90 -25.21 -20.68
CA ASP A 133 -4.93 -24.45 -21.40
C ASP A 133 -5.71 -23.54 -20.43
N VAL A 134 -5.11 -22.39 -20.12
CA VAL A 134 -5.65 -21.36 -19.23
C VAL A 134 -5.29 -20.01 -19.86
N ASP A 135 -6.25 -19.43 -20.60
CA ASP A 135 -6.05 -18.34 -21.55
C ASP A 135 -5.36 -17.10 -20.95
N PHE A 136 -5.80 -16.64 -19.77
CA PHE A 136 -5.33 -15.42 -19.11
C PHE A 136 -3.93 -15.51 -18.47
N LEU A 137 -3.38 -16.71 -18.29
CA LEU A 137 -2.01 -16.87 -17.79
C LEU A 137 -1.01 -16.48 -18.89
N PRO A 138 0.06 -15.72 -18.61
CA PRO A 138 1.00 -15.28 -19.64
C PRO A 138 1.64 -16.47 -20.37
N GLU A 139 1.89 -16.33 -21.68
CA GLU A 139 2.48 -17.40 -22.49
C GLU A 139 3.87 -17.83 -22.00
N GLU A 140 4.60 -16.92 -21.35
CA GLU A 140 5.94 -17.13 -20.82
C GLU A 140 6.10 -16.38 -19.48
N LEU A 141 6.79 -16.99 -18.51
CA LEU A 141 7.13 -16.33 -17.24
C LEU A 141 8.29 -15.35 -17.41
N ILE A 142 8.34 -14.35 -16.54
CA ILE A 142 9.47 -13.41 -16.41
C ILE A 142 10.29 -13.78 -15.18
N VAL A 143 11.62 -13.67 -15.24
CA VAL A 143 12.51 -13.61 -14.08
C VAL A 143 12.85 -12.14 -13.82
N ASP A 144 12.52 -11.63 -12.64
CA ASP A 144 12.76 -10.25 -12.25
C ASP A 144 14.22 -9.99 -11.82
N SER A 145 14.57 -8.71 -11.63
CA SER A 145 15.88 -8.29 -11.11
C SER A 145 16.23 -8.76 -9.68
N THR A 146 15.25 -9.15 -8.86
CA THR A 146 15.45 -9.72 -7.53
C THR A 146 15.59 -11.25 -7.53
N GLY A 147 15.27 -11.93 -8.64
CA GLY A 147 15.31 -13.39 -8.77
C GLY A 147 14.00 -14.10 -8.45
N ASN A 148 12.87 -13.40 -8.60
CA ASN A 148 11.52 -13.98 -8.53
C ASN A 148 11.05 -14.43 -9.92
N LEU A 149 10.09 -15.35 -9.96
CA LEU A 149 9.27 -15.63 -11.15
C LEU A 149 7.98 -14.81 -11.08
N GLU A 150 7.65 -14.09 -12.14
CA GLU A 150 6.49 -13.22 -12.20
C GLU A 150 5.39 -13.79 -13.11
N ILE A 151 4.16 -13.78 -12.59
CA ILE A 151 2.93 -13.87 -13.40
C ILE A 151 2.44 -12.43 -13.62
N VAL A 152 2.47 -11.95 -14.86
CA VAL A 152 1.94 -10.63 -15.26
C VAL A 152 0.76 -10.81 -16.20
N ILE A 153 -0.40 -10.24 -15.85
CA ILE A 153 -1.63 -10.36 -16.64
C ILE A 153 -1.69 -9.29 -17.73
N ASN A 154 -1.48 -9.73 -18.97
CA ASN A 154 -1.44 -8.89 -20.17
C ASN A 154 -2.18 -9.62 -21.31
N PRO A 155 -3.22 -9.03 -21.94
CA PRO A 155 -3.76 -7.69 -21.71
C PRO A 155 -4.40 -7.50 -20.31
N PRO A 156 -4.54 -6.25 -19.83
CA PRO A 156 -5.37 -5.96 -18.67
C PRO A 156 -6.85 -6.28 -18.96
N VAL A 157 -7.64 -6.54 -17.92
CA VAL A 157 -9.08 -6.81 -18.01
C VAL A 157 -9.92 -5.57 -17.68
N ASP A 158 -11.15 -5.55 -18.21
CA ASP A 158 -11.99 -4.36 -18.23
C ASP A 158 -13.02 -4.28 -17.07
N THR A 159 -13.09 -5.31 -16.23
CA THR A 159 -14.06 -5.42 -15.12
C THR A 159 -13.41 -5.98 -13.85
N TYR A 160 -13.96 -5.61 -12.69
CA TYR A 160 -13.49 -6.13 -11.41
C TYR A 160 -13.78 -7.63 -11.25
N ALA A 161 -14.91 -8.15 -11.75
CA ALA A 161 -15.25 -9.57 -11.67
C ALA A 161 -14.23 -10.46 -12.43
N GLN A 162 -13.79 -10.04 -13.62
CA GLN A 162 -12.73 -10.73 -14.35
C GLN A 162 -11.42 -10.73 -13.57
N TRP A 163 -11.01 -9.56 -13.06
CA TRP A 163 -9.78 -9.42 -12.28
C TRP A 163 -9.82 -10.27 -11.01
N GLU A 164 -10.90 -10.20 -10.24
CA GLU A 164 -11.12 -11.00 -9.03
C GLU A 164 -11.05 -12.51 -9.32
N THR A 165 -11.69 -12.97 -10.40
CA THR A 165 -11.67 -14.39 -10.80
C THR A 165 -10.26 -14.87 -11.17
N ILE A 166 -9.50 -14.07 -11.92
CA ILE A 166 -8.12 -14.38 -12.32
C ILE A 166 -7.21 -14.45 -11.08
N VAL A 167 -7.34 -13.49 -10.17
CA VAL A 167 -6.52 -13.44 -8.96
C VAL A 167 -6.87 -14.57 -7.99
N ASP A 168 -8.15 -14.87 -7.78
CA ASP A 168 -8.58 -15.98 -6.93
C ASP A 168 -8.14 -17.34 -7.48
N TYR A 169 -8.13 -17.52 -8.81
CA TYR A 169 -7.53 -18.70 -9.44
C TYR A 169 -6.01 -18.78 -9.18
N ILE A 170 -5.27 -17.69 -9.41
CA ILE A 170 -3.81 -17.67 -9.26
C ILE A 170 -3.40 -17.95 -7.82
N VAL A 171 -4.00 -17.26 -6.86
CA VAL A 171 -3.71 -17.44 -5.43
C VAL A 171 -4.22 -18.78 -4.92
N GLY A 172 -5.36 -19.26 -5.43
CA GLY A 172 -5.90 -20.57 -5.08
C GLY A 172 -5.09 -21.75 -5.64
N LYS A 173 -4.43 -21.59 -6.80
CA LYS A 173 -3.65 -22.66 -7.45
C LYS A 173 -2.17 -22.66 -7.08
N TYR A 174 -1.52 -21.49 -7.05
CA TYR A 174 -0.06 -21.38 -6.82
C TYR A 174 0.29 -20.84 -5.42
N GLY A 175 -0.70 -20.44 -4.63
CA GLY A 175 -0.50 -19.79 -3.34
C GLY A 175 -0.32 -18.27 -3.47
N ALA A 176 -0.24 -17.58 -2.33
CA ALA A 176 -0.06 -16.14 -2.31
C ALA A 176 1.42 -15.77 -2.52
N GLY A 177 1.73 -15.13 -3.66
CA GLY A 177 3.02 -14.49 -3.92
C GLY A 177 3.14 -13.07 -3.34
N SER A 178 4.13 -12.31 -3.81
CA SER A 178 4.13 -10.85 -3.68
C SER A 178 3.16 -10.28 -4.72
N GLN A 179 2.03 -9.72 -4.26
CA GLN A 179 0.90 -9.38 -5.15
C GLN A 179 0.78 -7.88 -5.36
N GLN A 180 0.52 -7.49 -6.60
CA GLN A 180 0.32 -6.09 -6.99
C GLN A 180 -0.82 -5.97 -8.00
N ALA A 181 -1.45 -4.79 -8.06
CA ALA A 181 -2.47 -4.48 -9.07
C ALA A 181 -2.16 -3.16 -9.76
N MET A 182 -2.24 -3.14 -11.09
CA MET A 182 -2.17 -1.93 -11.90
C MET A 182 -3.58 -1.53 -12.30
N ILE A 183 -3.99 -0.30 -12.02
CA ILE A 183 -5.25 0.26 -12.52
C ILE A 183 -4.91 1.40 -13.47
N SER A 184 -5.67 1.55 -14.55
CA SER A 184 -5.51 2.70 -15.46
C SER A 184 -6.84 3.16 -16.05
N LYS A 185 -6.93 4.46 -16.36
CA LYS A 185 -8.05 5.09 -17.09
C LYS A 185 -7.49 6.02 -18.18
N PRO A 186 -8.28 6.45 -19.18
CA PRO A 186 -7.81 7.42 -20.18
C PRO A 186 -7.22 8.67 -19.51
N ARG A 187 -6.20 9.29 -20.11
CA ARG A 187 -5.64 10.55 -19.60
C ARG A 187 -6.72 11.64 -19.57
N GLU A 188 -7.63 11.59 -20.51
CA GLU A 188 -8.76 12.47 -20.72
C GLU A 188 -9.69 12.43 -19.49
N ALA A 189 -9.91 11.22 -18.95
CA ALA A 189 -10.65 10.94 -17.72
C ALA A 189 -9.93 11.42 -16.44
N SER A 190 -8.76 12.04 -16.56
CA SER A 190 -7.98 12.66 -15.48
C SER A 190 -7.75 14.15 -15.68
N PHE A 191 -7.66 14.64 -16.93
CA PHE A 191 -7.17 16.00 -17.23
C PHE A 191 -7.93 16.75 -18.35
N ASN A 192 -8.93 16.17 -19.04
CA ASN A 192 -9.65 16.92 -20.08
C ASN A 192 -10.71 17.87 -19.50
N ASN A 193 -10.26 19.05 -19.06
CA ASN A 193 -11.00 20.32 -19.07
C ASN A 193 -10.05 21.53 -18.81
N LEU A 194 -8.76 21.40 -19.19
CA LEU A 194 -7.70 22.34 -18.81
C LEU A 194 -7.90 23.77 -19.34
N ASP A 195 -8.65 23.96 -20.42
CA ASP A 195 -8.98 25.30 -20.93
C ASP A 195 -9.84 26.13 -19.97
N LYS A 196 -10.51 25.50 -18.98
CA LYS A 196 -11.44 26.20 -18.07
C LYS A 196 -11.40 25.77 -16.59
N LYS A 197 -10.63 24.76 -16.18
CA LYS A 197 -10.48 24.37 -14.75
C LYS A 197 -9.04 24.01 -14.37
N SER A 198 -8.35 24.97 -13.78
CA SER A 198 -7.17 24.72 -12.95
C SER A 198 -7.56 23.95 -11.68
N GLY A 199 -6.76 22.97 -11.26
CA GLY A 199 -6.92 22.28 -9.98
C GLY A 199 -7.11 20.77 -10.04
N LEU A 200 -7.42 20.17 -11.21
CA LEU A 200 -7.56 18.71 -11.32
C LEU A 200 -6.30 17.96 -10.86
N GLU A 201 -5.11 18.51 -11.15
CA GLU A 201 -3.83 17.96 -10.71
C GLU A 201 -3.71 17.95 -9.17
N LYS A 202 -4.24 18.97 -8.48
CA LYS A 202 -4.29 19.00 -7.00
C LYS A 202 -5.16 17.88 -6.44
N GLN A 203 -6.23 17.51 -7.14
CA GLN A 203 -7.12 16.43 -6.72
C GLN A 203 -6.43 15.07 -6.81
N HIS A 204 -5.70 14.80 -7.91
CA HIS A 204 -4.87 13.58 -8.03
C HIS A 204 -3.71 13.56 -7.02
N LEU A 205 -3.04 14.70 -6.82
CA LEU A 205 -1.95 14.85 -5.86
C LEU A 205 -2.43 14.63 -4.41
N GLY A 206 -3.54 15.26 -4.03
CA GLY A 206 -4.14 15.10 -2.72
C GLY A 206 -4.66 13.68 -2.48
N TRP A 207 -5.21 13.02 -3.50
CA TRP A 207 -5.56 11.61 -3.42
C TRP A 207 -4.32 10.70 -3.23
N LEU A 208 -3.23 10.95 -3.95
CA LEU A 208 -1.96 10.21 -3.80
C LEU A 208 -1.34 10.41 -2.40
N HIS A 209 -1.36 11.64 -1.87
CA HIS A 209 -0.91 11.92 -0.50
C HIS A 209 -1.79 11.23 0.54
N TYR A 210 -3.12 11.34 0.40
CA TYR A 210 -4.08 10.74 1.32
C TYR A 210 -3.92 9.22 1.38
N THR A 211 -3.86 8.54 0.23
CA THR A 211 -3.76 7.08 0.18
C THR A 211 -2.40 6.58 0.66
N ASN A 212 -1.29 7.26 0.35
CA ASN A 212 0.02 6.91 0.89
C ASN A 212 0.09 7.04 2.41
N LEU A 213 -0.43 8.14 2.98
CA LEU A 213 -0.44 8.30 4.44
C LEU A 213 -1.41 7.31 5.10
N PHE A 214 -2.60 7.07 4.53
CA PHE A 214 -3.55 6.08 5.03
C PHE A 214 -2.93 4.67 5.10
N ASP A 215 -2.33 4.21 3.99
CA ASP A 215 -1.69 2.89 3.89
C ASP A 215 -0.42 2.76 4.77
N MET A 216 0.29 3.88 5.01
CA MET A 216 1.41 3.94 5.96
C MET A 216 0.93 3.86 7.42
N PHE A 217 -0.11 4.59 7.80
CA PHE A 217 -0.63 4.55 9.17
C PHE A 217 -1.35 3.24 9.49
N GLU A 218 -2.02 2.61 8.51
CA GLU A 218 -2.54 1.24 8.60
C GLU A 218 -1.42 0.24 8.95
N LYS A 219 -0.29 0.32 8.23
CA LYS A 219 0.88 -0.53 8.50
C LYS A 219 1.46 -0.29 9.90
N LEU A 220 1.56 0.96 10.35
CA LEU A 220 2.16 1.28 11.66
C LEU A 220 1.25 0.85 12.82
N ASP A 221 -0.07 0.98 12.69
CA ASP A 221 -1.04 0.49 13.70
C ASP A 221 -1.00 -1.05 13.79
N ASN A 222 -1.01 -1.74 12.64
CA ASN A 222 -0.79 -3.18 12.59
C ASN A 222 0.60 -3.60 13.11
N GLY A 223 1.60 -2.73 12.98
CA GLY A 223 2.93 -2.91 13.57
C GLY A 223 2.92 -2.78 15.09
N TYR A 224 2.15 -1.86 15.66
CA TYR A 224 1.94 -1.74 17.11
C TYR A 224 1.31 -3.02 17.66
N GLN A 225 0.26 -3.52 17.00
CA GLN A 225 -0.37 -4.80 17.34
C GLN A 225 0.58 -6.02 17.26
N LYS A 226 1.73 -5.93 16.58
CA LYS A 226 2.79 -6.95 16.61
C LYS A 226 3.76 -6.69 17.78
N PHE A 227 4.24 -5.47 17.92
CA PHE A 227 5.19 -5.07 18.97
C PHE A 227 4.64 -5.30 20.40
N SER A 228 3.35 -5.01 20.63
CA SER A 228 2.68 -5.28 21.93
C SER A 228 2.62 -6.77 22.31
N LYS A 229 2.85 -7.68 21.36
CA LYS A 229 2.90 -9.14 21.60
C LYS A 229 4.32 -9.66 21.72
N ASP A 230 5.25 -9.05 20.99
CA ASP A 230 6.67 -9.42 21.00
C ASP A 230 7.54 -8.19 20.72
N GLN A 231 8.09 -7.62 21.79
CA GLN A 231 8.95 -6.44 21.74
C GLN A 231 10.39 -6.73 21.28
N THR A 232 10.74 -8.01 21.04
CA THR A 232 12.05 -8.40 20.51
C THR A 232 12.11 -8.35 18.99
N LYS A 233 10.94 -8.30 18.31
CA LYS A 233 10.84 -8.42 16.84
C LYS A 233 10.60 -7.06 16.16
N PRO A 234 11.28 -6.78 15.03
CA PRO A 234 11.01 -5.62 14.18
C PRO A 234 9.54 -5.51 13.73
N SER A 235 8.87 -4.40 14.07
CA SER A 235 7.45 -4.16 13.79
C SER A 235 7.18 -3.31 12.54
N ALA A 236 8.14 -2.49 12.12
CA ALA A 236 8.00 -1.47 11.07
C ALA A 236 9.05 -1.61 9.96
N GLN A 237 9.37 -2.85 9.55
CA GLN A 237 10.47 -3.18 8.61
C GLN A 237 10.50 -2.33 7.33
N PHE A 238 9.35 -1.89 6.83
CA PHE A 238 9.23 -1.04 5.64
C PHE A 238 9.83 0.37 5.79
N PHE A 239 10.05 0.88 7.02
CA PHE A 239 10.79 2.13 7.26
C PHE A 239 12.32 1.97 7.09
N ASP A 240 12.85 0.76 7.32
CA ASP A 240 14.26 0.38 7.08
C ASP A 240 14.49 -0.07 5.62
N HIS A 241 13.46 0.00 4.77
CA HIS A 241 13.50 -0.38 3.37
C HIS A 241 13.56 0.88 2.48
N PRO A 242 14.54 0.99 1.56
CA PRO A 242 14.74 2.22 0.77
C PRO A 242 13.55 2.53 -0.15
N PHE A 243 12.81 1.49 -0.55
CA PHE A 243 11.75 1.60 -1.55
C PHE A 243 10.32 1.63 -1.01
N LEU A 244 10.12 1.44 0.31
CA LEU A 244 8.77 1.27 0.89
C LEU A 244 8.47 2.19 2.07
N GLY A 245 9.40 3.10 2.40
CA GLY A 245 9.24 4.12 3.43
C GLY A 245 8.24 5.24 3.09
N PRO A 246 8.18 6.30 3.93
CA PRO A 246 7.30 7.45 3.71
C PRO A 246 7.66 8.22 2.42
N MET A 247 6.67 8.95 1.88
CA MET A 247 6.87 9.89 0.77
C MET A 247 7.72 11.08 1.24
N SER A 248 9.01 11.07 0.93
CA SER A 248 9.92 12.20 1.22
C SER A 248 9.62 13.40 0.32
N LYS A 249 10.10 14.59 0.71
CA LYS A 249 9.99 15.82 -0.09
C LYS A 249 10.53 15.64 -1.50
N ILE A 250 11.70 15.01 -1.66
CA ILE A 250 12.32 14.75 -2.97
C ILE A 250 11.38 13.93 -3.87
N LYS A 251 10.85 12.82 -3.36
CA LYS A 251 9.88 11.97 -4.08
C LYS A 251 8.61 12.75 -4.45
N ARG A 252 8.11 13.59 -3.54
CA ARG A 252 6.95 14.44 -3.79
C ARG A 252 7.20 15.52 -4.86
N ASP A 253 8.28 16.28 -4.78
CA ASP A 253 8.60 17.35 -5.72
C ASP A 253 8.70 16.80 -7.16
N GLN A 254 9.25 15.59 -7.30
CA GLN A 254 9.29 14.84 -8.56
C GLN A 254 7.90 14.35 -8.99
N LEU A 255 7.12 13.76 -8.08
CA LEU A 255 5.74 13.34 -8.36
C LEU A 255 4.90 14.51 -8.91
N GLU A 256 4.96 15.67 -8.26
CA GLU A 256 4.29 16.89 -8.72
C GLU A 256 4.79 17.29 -10.12
N THR A 257 6.11 17.39 -10.31
CA THR A 257 6.74 17.73 -11.61
C THR A 257 6.27 16.82 -12.75
N TYR A 258 6.17 15.50 -12.49
CA TYR A 258 5.67 14.54 -13.46
C TYR A 258 4.16 14.70 -13.67
N LEU A 259 3.35 14.77 -12.62
CA LEU A 259 1.89 14.88 -12.69
C LEU A 259 1.44 16.11 -13.50
N PHE A 260 1.99 17.29 -13.18
CA PHE A 260 1.74 18.54 -13.92
C PHE A 260 2.26 18.51 -15.38
N SER A 261 3.20 17.63 -15.71
CA SER A 261 3.70 17.45 -17.08
C SER A 261 2.77 16.57 -17.94
N ASN A 262 2.25 15.45 -17.40
CA ASN A 262 1.27 14.62 -18.12
C ASN A 262 -0.07 15.34 -18.31
N ALA A 263 -0.50 16.12 -17.32
CA ALA A 263 -1.65 17.02 -17.46
C ALA A 263 -1.51 17.87 -18.73
N LYS A 264 -0.34 18.46 -18.95
CA LYS A 264 0.02 19.31 -20.10
C LYS A 264 0.44 18.55 -21.37
N LEU A 265 0.09 17.26 -21.50
CA LEU A 265 0.42 16.38 -22.64
C LEU A 265 1.93 16.25 -22.96
N LYS A 266 2.83 16.65 -22.04
CA LYS A 266 4.27 16.51 -22.26
C LYS A 266 4.65 15.04 -22.19
N LYS A 267 5.17 14.49 -23.29
CA LYS A 267 5.84 13.20 -23.30
C LYS A 267 7.10 13.27 -22.45
N TYR A 268 7.31 12.27 -21.62
CA TYR A 268 8.58 12.04 -20.94
C TYR A 268 9.59 11.46 -21.94
N ASP A 269 10.82 11.96 -21.91
CA ASP A 269 11.96 11.29 -22.55
C ASP A 269 12.27 9.94 -21.88
N ASP A 270 13.13 9.15 -22.49
CA ASP A 270 13.44 7.81 -21.98
C ASP A 270 14.30 7.85 -20.72
N ALA A 271 15.06 8.91 -20.49
CA ALA A 271 15.77 9.13 -19.22
C ALA A 271 14.79 9.33 -18.04
N SER A 272 13.73 10.11 -18.25
CA SER A 272 12.65 10.32 -17.29
C SER A 272 11.84 9.04 -17.02
N LYS A 273 11.53 8.26 -18.06
CA LYS A 273 10.92 6.93 -17.88
C LYS A 273 11.85 5.99 -17.11
N LEU A 274 13.15 6.00 -17.43
CA LEU A 274 14.16 5.18 -16.77
C LEU A 274 14.34 5.57 -15.30
N PHE A 275 14.35 6.87 -14.99
CA PHE A 275 14.34 7.40 -13.62
C PHE A 275 13.16 6.83 -12.84
N VAL A 276 11.93 7.00 -13.34
CA VAL A 276 10.72 6.48 -12.67
C VAL A 276 10.82 4.96 -12.47
N ARG A 277 11.34 4.23 -13.47
CA ARG A 277 11.45 2.77 -13.45
C ARG A 277 12.58 2.21 -12.59
N LYS A 278 13.71 2.91 -12.42
CA LYS A 278 14.93 2.32 -11.84
C LYS A 278 15.53 3.09 -10.65
N SER A 279 15.42 4.41 -10.56
CA SER A 279 16.12 5.16 -9.50
C SER A 279 15.46 4.95 -8.13
N ASP A 280 16.28 4.75 -7.11
CA ASP A 280 15.87 4.55 -5.70
C ASP A 280 15.13 5.77 -5.13
N ALA A 281 15.46 6.95 -5.68
CA ALA A 281 14.81 8.22 -5.40
C ALA A 281 13.43 8.37 -6.05
N SER A 282 12.98 7.43 -6.91
CA SER A 282 11.72 7.52 -7.63
C SER A 282 10.47 7.51 -6.73
N PHE A 283 9.47 8.30 -7.11
CA PHE A 283 8.16 8.35 -6.45
C PHE A 283 7.29 7.09 -6.65
N LYS A 284 7.66 6.14 -7.53
CA LYS A 284 6.99 4.82 -7.55
C LYS A 284 7.32 3.95 -6.33
N TYR A 285 8.32 4.35 -5.54
CA TYR A 285 8.83 3.62 -4.39
C TYR A 285 8.37 4.28 -3.08
N THR A 286 7.11 4.02 -2.73
CA THR A 286 6.39 4.62 -1.60
C THR A 286 5.46 3.60 -0.91
N GLY A 287 4.86 3.97 0.22
CA GLY A 287 4.13 3.05 1.10
C GLY A 287 2.73 2.62 0.64
N GLY A 288 2.11 3.34 -0.29
CA GLY A 288 0.74 3.14 -0.80
C GLY A 288 0.66 3.11 -2.34
N PRO A 289 -0.38 3.69 -2.96
CA PRO A 289 -0.52 3.73 -4.42
C PRO A 289 0.56 4.58 -5.10
N SER A 290 1.17 4.01 -6.14
CA SER A 290 2.26 4.62 -6.90
C SER A 290 1.81 5.03 -8.30
N TYR A 291 1.97 6.30 -8.67
CA TYR A 291 1.68 6.78 -10.02
C TYR A 291 2.70 6.22 -11.04
N ARG A 292 2.23 5.68 -12.16
CA ARG A 292 3.06 5.00 -13.19
C ARG A 292 2.97 5.68 -14.57
N PRO A 293 3.48 6.92 -14.72
CA PRO A 293 3.52 7.63 -16.00
C PRO A 293 4.40 6.91 -17.05
N ASP A 294 5.34 6.10 -16.59
CA ASP A 294 6.32 5.39 -17.41
C ASP A 294 5.74 4.17 -18.16
N ILE A 295 4.61 3.62 -17.71
CA ILE A 295 3.95 2.47 -18.37
C ILE A 295 2.99 2.95 -19.45
N ALA A 296 2.01 3.77 -19.07
CA ALA A 296 0.85 4.06 -19.94
C ALA A 296 0.73 5.55 -20.33
N GLY A 297 1.61 6.41 -19.83
CA GLY A 297 1.65 7.82 -20.20
C GLY A 297 2.19 8.05 -21.61
N PRO A 298 1.70 9.04 -22.37
CA PRO A 298 0.68 10.02 -21.97
C PRO A 298 -0.77 9.59 -22.24
N VAL A 299 -1.02 8.39 -22.79
CA VAL A 299 -2.35 8.00 -23.28
C VAL A 299 -3.32 7.64 -22.16
N ARG A 300 -2.85 6.98 -21.10
CA ARG A 300 -3.62 6.65 -19.91
C ARG A 300 -2.96 7.21 -18.66
N TRP A 301 -3.77 7.51 -17.66
CA TRP A 301 -3.32 7.74 -16.29
C TRP A 301 -3.39 6.39 -15.56
N ALA A 302 -2.23 5.88 -15.14
CA ALA A 302 -2.07 4.56 -14.53
C ALA A 302 -1.41 4.66 -13.14
N TRP A 303 -1.80 3.78 -12.24
CA TRP A 303 -1.28 3.70 -10.87
C TRP A 303 -1.29 2.27 -10.35
N GLU A 304 -0.45 2.02 -9.35
CA GLU A 304 0.00 0.69 -8.97
C GLU A 304 -0.12 0.49 -7.46
N ILE A 305 -0.86 -0.54 -7.06
CA ILE A 305 -1.11 -0.90 -5.67
C ILE A 305 -0.16 -2.05 -5.32
N ARG A 306 1.02 -1.71 -4.77
CA ARG A 306 2.08 -2.67 -4.40
C ARG A 306 1.96 -3.19 -2.97
N ASN A 307 1.07 -2.60 -2.17
CA ASN A 307 1.03 -2.76 -0.72
C ASN A 307 0.11 -3.91 -0.27
N ALA A 308 0.43 -5.14 -0.69
CA ALA A 308 -0.39 -6.33 -0.38
C ALA A 308 0.42 -7.66 -0.41
N HIS A 309 1.68 -7.65 0.02
CA HIS A 309 2.51 -8.85 0.02
C HIS A 309 1.86 -9.99 0.84
N LYS A 310 1.45 -11.06 0.15
CA LYS A 310 0.71 -12.21 0.67
C LYS A 310 -0.64 -11.89 1.33
N ASP A 311 -1.19 -10.70 1.09
CA ASP A 311 -2.48 -10.24 1.61
C ASP A 311 -3.47 -9.92 0.47
N LEU A 312 -4.05 -10.98 -0.09
CA LEU A 312 -5.09 -10.88 -1.12
C LEU A 312 -6.30 -10.05 -0.66
N ALA A 313 -6.67 -10.12 0.63
CA ALA A 313 -7.81 -9.38 1.16
C ALA A 313 -7.53 -7.87 1.19
N GLY A 314 -6.32 -7.48 1.59
CA GLY A 314 -5.82 -6.11 1.50
C GLY A 314 -5.71 -5.61 0.07
N LEU A 315 -5.23 -6.43 -0.89
CA LEU A 315 -5.18 -6.05 -2.30
C LEU A 315 -6.58 -5.78 -2.85
N LYS A 316 -7.52 -6.72 -2.68
CA LYS A 316 -8.92 -6.58 -3.12
C LYS A 316 -9.57 -5.32 -2.55
N ALA A 317 -9.37 -5.05 -1.25
CA ALA A 317 -9.93 -3.87 -0.59
C ALA A 317 -9.34 -2.55 -1.13
N LYS A 318 -8.02 -2.49 -1.36
CA LYS A 318 -7.35 -1.31 -1.94
C LYS A 318 -7.75 -1.08 -3.39
N VAL A 319 -7.92 -2.13 -4.20
CA VAL A 319 -8.45 -2.01 -5.58
C VAL A 319 -9.89 -1.47 -5.59
N ILE A 320 -10.78 -1.96 -4.73
CA ILE A 320 -12.16 -1.42 -4.62
C ILE A 320 -12.15 0.04 -4.18
N ARG A 321 -11.36 0.40 -3.15
CA ARG A 321 -11.21 1.79 -2.66
C ARG A 321 -10.83 2.73 -3.80
N ASP A 322 -9.81 2.37 -4.56
CA ASP A 322 -9.24 3.22 -5.60
C ASP A 322 -10.21 3.32 -6.81
N LEU A 323 -10.82 2.21 -7.24
CA LEU A 323 -11.88 2.23 -8.27
C LEU A 323 -13.06 3.13 -7.87
N ASN A 324 -13.53 3.03 -6.63
CA ASN A 324 -14.63 3.86 -6.13
C ASN A 324 -14.23 5.34 -6.11
N ALA A 325 -13.07 5.69 -5.54
CA ALA A 325 -12.59 7.08 -5.48
C ALA A 325 -12.49 7.73 -6.87
N HIS A 326 -11.99 7.02 -7.89
CA HIS A 326 -11.90 7.57 -9.24
C HIS A 326 -13.23 7.53 -10.03
N THR A 327 -14.17 6.67 -9.66
CA THR A 327 -15.55 6.66 -10.20
C THR A 327 -16.39 7.82 -9.62
N GLU A 328 -16.24 8.10 -8.33
CA GLU A 328 -16.97 9.15 -7.61
C GLU A 328 -16.31 10.53 -7.71
N GLY A 329 -15.03 10.59 -8.10
CA GLY A 329 -14.25 11.77 -8.42
C GLY A 329 -13.53 12.41 -7.23
N LEU A 330 -12.40 13.04 -7.53
CA LEU A 330 -11.37 13.33 -6.53
C LEU A 330 -11.50 14.69 -5.81
N ASN A 331 -12.55 15.48 -6.07
CA ASN A 331 -12.75 16.81 -5.47
C ASN A 331 -12.52 16.84 -3.95
N SER A 332 -13.00 15.81 -3.25
CA SER A 332 -12.92 15.69 -1.80
C SER A 332 -11.51 15.48 -1.25
N TYR A 333 -10.55 15.09 -2.11
CA TYR A 333 -9.15 14.92 -1.76
C TYR A 333 -8.28 16.17 -2.01
N GLU A 334 -8.80 17.21 -2.67
CA GLU A 334 -8.00 18.39 -3.07
C GLU A 334 -7.31 19.08 -1.87
N ARG A 335 -7.99 19.10 -0.72
CA ARG A 335 -7.45 19.59 0.56
C ARG A 335 -6.16 18.89 1.03
N PHE A 336 -5.95 17.64 0.66
CA PHE A 336 -4.72 16.89 0.99
C PHE A 336 -3.55 17.19 0.02
N SER A 337 -3.76 17.98 -1.05
CA SER A 337 -2.66 18.46 -1.90
C SER A 337 -1.78 19.49 -1.18
N GLY A 338 -2.33 20.17 -0.14
CA GLY A 338 -1.68 21.23 0.62
C GLY A 338 -1.06 20.81 1.94
N ILE A 339 -0.96 19.50 2.23
CA ILE A 339 -0.18 19.01 3.38
C ILE A 339 1.28 19.46 3.22
N ASP A 340 2.02 19.62 4.31
CA ASP A 340 3.47 19.79 4.29
C ASP A 340 4.20 18.59 3.63
N ALA A 341 5.48 18.74 3.29
CA ALA A 341 6.30 17.65 2.75
C ALA A 341 7.23 17.09 3.84
N PHE A 342 7.46 15.77 3.84
CA PHE A 342 8.40 15.15 4.76
C PHE A 342 9.84 15.38 4.31
N ASP A 343 10.47 16.44 4.82
CA ASP A 343 11.89 16.71 4.62
C ASP A 343 12.72 15.79 5.52
N THR A 344 13.17 14.66 4.97
CA THR A 344 13.98 13.67 5.70
C THR A 344 15.23 14.25 6.37
N VAL A 345 15.81 15.33 5.84
CA VAL A 345 17.05 15.92 6.36
C VAL A 345 16.72 16.92 7.48
N ALA A 346 15.82 17.86 7.21
CA ALA A 346 15.43 18.90 8.18
C ALA A 346 14.59 18.37 9.34
N GLU A 347 13.91 17.22 9.18
CA GLU A 347 13.23 16.54 10.28
C GLU A 347 14.18 15.67 11.11
N PHE A 348 15.23 15.09 10.51
CA PHE A 348 16.20 14.25 11.24
C PHE A 348 17.16 15.07 12.11
N SER A 349 17.51 16.29 11.70
CA SER A 349 18.35 17.20 12.51
C SER A 349 17.68 17.72 13.79
N LYS A 350 16.39 17.42 14.00
CA LYS A 350 15.65 17.76 15.23
C LYS A 350 15.88 16.75 16.37
N PHE A 351 16.54 15.63 16.10
CA PHE A 351 17.02 14.69 17.13
C PHE A 351 18.32 15.17 17.77
N SER A 352 18.53 14.84 19.05
CA SER A 352 19.82 14.97 19.74
C SER A 352 20.94 14.18 19.05
N ASP A 353 22.19 14.64 19.16
CA ASP A 353 23.34 14.02 18.47
C ASP A 353 23.56 12.55 18.86
N GLU A 354 23.32 12.16 20.12
CA GLU A 354 23.26 10.76 20.54
C GLU A 354 22.23 9.95 19.75
N SER A 355 21.03 10.50 19.58
CA SER A 355 19.92 9.85 18.88
C SER A 355 20.22 9.74 17.39
N GLN A 356 20.77 10.79 16.78
CA GLN A 356 21.20 10.76 15.37
C GLN A 356 22.31 9.71 15.14
N THR A 357 23.29 9.63 16.05
CA THR A 357 24.36 8.62 16.00
C THR A 357 23.79 7.21 16.13
N ALA A 358 22.94 6.95 17.12
CA ALA A 358 22.34 5.64 17.35
C ALA A 358 21.45 5.18 16.19
N LEU A 359 20.65 6.09 15.60
CA LEU A 359 19.82 5.78 14.43
C LEU A 359 20.67 5.42 13.21
N LYS A 360 21.76 6.14 12.94
CA LYS A 360 22.73 5.81 11.87
C LYS A 360 23.41 4.45 12.11
N GLU A 361 23.67 4.10 13.37
CA GLU A 361 24.34 2.85 13.75
C GLU A 361 23.45 1.60 13.59
N ILE A 362 22.15 1.70 13.87
CA ILE A 362 21.21 0.55 13.80
C ILE A 362 20.42 0.46 12.49
N PHE A 363 20.37 1.56 11.72
CA PHE A 363 19.77 1.64 10.39
C PHE A 363 20.79 2.16 9.35
N PRO A 364 21.91 1.45 9.11
CA PRO A 364 22.95 1.89 8.17
C PRO A 364 22.38 2.11 6.75
N SER A 365 23.07 2.99 6.00
CA SER A 365 22.74 3.27 4.59
C SER A 365 22.67 1.98 3.77
N LYS A 366 21.76 1.95 2.80
CA LYS A 366 21.55 0.83 1.88
C LYS A 366 22.36 0.97 0.57
N ALA A 367 23.15 2.04 0.43
CA ALA A 367 24.03 2.25 -0.70
C ALA A 367 25.15 1.19 -0.70
N ASP A 368 25.27 0.47 -1.83
CA ASP A 368 26.31 -0.55 -2.02
C ASP A 368 27.57 0.13 -2.61
N PRO A 369 28.74 0.04 -1.95
CA PRO A 369 29.93 0.82 -2.30
C PRO A 369 30.56 0.44 -3.66
N ARG A 370 29.95 -0.47 -4.42
CA ARG A 370 30.33 -0.86 -5.78
C ARG A 370 29.67 -0.01 -6.87
N PHE A 371 28.71 0.87 -6.52
CA PHE A 371 28.00 1.73 -7.46
C PHE A 371 28.19 3.21 -7.13
N GLU A 372 28.16 4.05 -8.16
CA GLU A 372 28.05 5.50 -8.01
C GLU A 372 26.58 5.88 -7.85
N TYR A 373 26.28 6.78 -6.90
CA TYR A 373 24.94 7.27 -6.60
C TYR A 373 24.95 8.80 -6.57
N ASN A 374 23.87 9.44 -7.04
CA ASN A 374 23.71 10.88 -6.86
C ASN A 374 23.16 11.22 -5.45
N GLU A 375 23.25 12.49 -5.04
CA GLU A 375 22.85 12.96 -3.70
C GLU A 375 21.41 12.57 -3.32
N SER A 376 20.47 12.57 -4.27
CA SER A 376 19.06 12.20 -4.03
C SER A 376 18.86 10.69 -3.83
N GLU A 377 19.71 9.87 -4.45
CA GLU A 377 19.73 8.41 -4.28
C GLU A 377 20.37 8.04 -2.95
N ILE A 378 21.53 8.63 -2.62
CA ILE A 378 22.15 8.51 -1.29
C ILE A 378 21.14 8.90 -0.20
N THR A 379 20.45 10.04 -0.36
CA THR A 379 19.43 10.51 0.59
C THR A 379 18.27 9.52 0.76
N SER A 380 17.92 8.79 -0.29
CA SER A 380 16.84 7.77 -0.29
C SER A 380 17.29 6.41 0.28
N LEU A 381 18.57 6.08 0.15
CA LEU A 381 19.21 4.87 0.68
C LEU A 381 19.57 5.00 2.17
N GLU A 382 19.70 6.22 2.69
CA GLU A 382 19.92 6.57 4.10
C GLU A 382 18.64 6.45 4.95
N THR A 383 18.06 5.24 4.93
CA THR A 383 16.80 4.85 5.61
C THR A 383 16.68 5.23 7.10
N TYR A 384 17.79 5.46 7.82
CA TYR A 384 17.75 6.00 9.19
C TYR A 384 16.95 7.31 9.29
N ARG A 385 16.92 8.13 8.24
CA ARG A 385 16.15 9.39 8.24
C ARG A 385 14.64 9.18 8.24
N ASN A 386 14.13 8.03 7.77
CA ASN A 386 12.70 7.74 7.78
C ASN A 386 12.12 7.75 9.21
N PHE A 387 12.93 7.44 10.23
CA PHE A 387 12.55 7.47 11.64
C PHE A 387 12.36 8.90 12.20
N SER A 388 12.61 9.94 11.41
CA SER A 388 12.22 11.32 11.74
C SER A 388 10.80 11.71 11.33
N MET A 389 10.06 10.84 10.63
CA MET A 389 8.65 11.09 10.22
C MET A 389 7.75 11.62 11.36
N PRO A 390 7.90 11.17 12.63
CA PRO A 390 7.11 11.71 13.74
C PRO A 390 7.36 13.20 14.06
N MET A 391 8.48 13.80 13.61
CA MET A 391 8.83 15.21 13.83
C MET A 391 8.10 16.18 12.87
N MET A 392 7.72 15.70 11.68
CA MET A 392 7.11 16.46 10.58
C MET A 392 5.97 17.39 11.04
N ASN A 393 5.81 18.57 10.44
CA ASN A 393 4.60 19.36 10.69
C ASN A 393 3.36 18.60 10.18
N LEU A 394 2.39 18.36 11.08
CA LEU A 394 1.13 17.66 10.77
C LEU A 394 -0.10 18.56 10.95
N ASN A 395 0.08 19.86 11.20
CA ASN A 395 -1.02 20.81 11.32
C ASN A 395 -1.86 20.84 10.03
N SER A 396 -1.21 20.99 8.89
CA SER A 396 -1.81 20.98 7.55
C SER A 396 -2.56 19.67 7.22
N LEU A 397 -2.09 18.53 7.73
CA LEU A 397 -2.80 17.25 7.62
C LEU A 397 -4.08 17.21 8.46
N VAL A 398 -4.03 17.71 9.70
CA VAL A 398 -5.20 17.73 10.61
C VAL A 398 -6.25 18.74 10.13
N GLU A 399 -5.82 19.92 9.69
CA GLU A 399 -6.67 20.94 9.06
C GLU A 399 -7.34 20.41 7.78
N ALA A 400 -6.64 19.59 6.99
CA ALA A 400 -7.20 18.94 5.81
C ALA A 400 -8.28 17.90 6.14
N PHE A 401 -8.26 17.24 7.31
CA PHE A 401 -9.36 16.37 7.74
C PHE A 401 -10.62 17.16 8.10
N SER A 402 -10.49 18.21 8.91
CA SER A 402 -11.55 19.20 9.09
C SER A 402 -10.94 20.52 9.59
N PRO A 403 -11.18 21.67 8.92
CA PRO A 403 -10.65 22.97 9.34
C PRO A 403 -11.04 23.38 10.77
N ASN A 404 -12.11 22.80 11.31
CA ASN A 404 -12.61 23.06 12.67
C ASN A 404 -12.15 22.01 13.70
N ALA A 405 -11.41 20.96 13.30
CA ALA A 405 -11.13 19.80 14.16
C ALA A 405 -9.62 19.49 14.26
N SER A 406 -9.02 19.44 15.44
CA SER A 406 -9.37 20.13 16.69
C SER A 406 -8.10 20.29 17.52
N LYS A 407 -8.08 21.22 18.48
CA LYS A 407 -6.94 21.37 19.41
C LYS A 407 -6.66 20.07 20.20
N ALA A 408 -7.64 19.19 20.37
CA ALA A 408 -7.47 17.89 21.01
C ALA A 408 -6.71 16.87 20.13
N ALA A 409 -6.95 16.85 18.81
CA ALA A 409 -6.23 15.99 17.88
C ALA A 409 -4.75 16.36 17.81
N LEU A 410 -4.45 17.66 17.66
CA LEU A 410 -3.08 18.17 17.71
C LEU A 410 -2.41 17.89 19.06
N LYS A 411 -3.10 18.10 20.20
CA LYS A 411 -2.57 17.76 21.53
C LYS A 411 -2.20 16.27 21.65
N LYS A 412 -3.01 15.36 21.08
CA LYS A 412 -2.73 13.91 21.06
C LYS A 412 -1.49 13.59 20.20
N ILE A 413 -1.37 14.17 19.02
CA ILE A 413 -0.21 14.03 18.13
C ILE A 413 1.08 14.56 18.79
N PHE A 414 1.03 15.73 19.44
CA PHE A 414 2.19 16.29 20.15
C PHE A 414 2.60 15.45 21.37
N ALA A 415 1.65 14.93 22.16
CA ALA A 415 1.96 14.04 23.28
C ALA A 415 2.65 12.75 22.80
N ALA A 416 2.11 12.11 21.76
CA ALA A 416 2.72 10.93 21.14
C ALA A 416 4.13 11.23 20.59
N ARG A 417 4.36 12.43 20.01
CA ARG A 417 5.69 12.87 19.55
C ARG A 417 6.68 12.98 20.72
N SER A 418 6.28 13.60 21.82
CA SER A 418 7.14 13.71 23.02
C SER A 418 7.50 12.33 23.58
N ASN A 419 6.53 11.42 23.67
CA ASN A 419 6.78 10.02 24.07
C ASN A 419 7.80 9.34 23.13
N TYR A 420 7.66 9.53 21.82
CA TYR A 420 8.57 8.96 20.82
C TYR A 420 10.01 9.46 20.96
N ILE A 421 10.21 10.78 21.13
CA ILE A 421 11.55 11.37 21.32
C ILE A 421 12.22 10.77 22.56
N LEU A 422 11.53 10.79 23.71
CA LEU A 422 12.04 10.27 24.98
C LEU A 422 12.39 8.77 24.88
N ASN A 423 11.61 7.99 24.15
CA ASN A 423 11.90 6.58 23.90
C ASN A 423 13.15 6.39 23.02
N VAL A 424 13.29 7.14 21.92
CA VAL A 424 14.49 7.08 21.06
C VAL A 424 15.75 7.49 21.83
N GLU A 425 15.68 8.54 22.64
CA GLU A 425 16.77 8.99 23.51
C GLU A 425 17.16 7.94 24.57
N ALA A 426 16.17 7.29 25.19
CA ALA A 426 16.40 6.22 26.15
C ALA A 426 17.04 4.98 25.50
N ILE A 427 16.64 4.64 24.28
CA ILE A 427 17.24 3.56 23.48
C ILE A 427 18.69 3.91 23.10
N ALA A 428 18.92 5.11 22.57
CA ALA A 428 20.26 5.59 22.19
C ALA A 428 21.22 5.60 23.39
N LYS A 429 20.77 6.09 24.55
CA LYS A 429 21.51 6.08 25.82
C LYS A 429 21.81 4.66 26.30
N SER A 430 20.88 3.72 26.13
CA SER A 430 21.06 2.32 26.52
C SER A 430 22.03 1.58 25.60
N LEU A 431 21.99 1.86 24.29
CA LEU A 431 22.92 1.33 23.29
C LEU A 431 24.34 1.86 23.53
N LYS A 432 24.51 3.19 23.70
CA LYS A 432 25.78 3.85 24.08
C LYS A 432 26.38 3.34 25.39
N GLN A 433 25.56 2.73 26.26
CA GLN A 433 25.99 2.09 27.52
C GLN A 433 26.15 0.55 27.41
N ASN A 434 26.06 -0.03 26.21
CA ASN A 434 26.11 -1.47 25.94
C ASN A 434 25.08 -2.31 26.75
N LYS A 435 23.96 -1.69 27.16
CA LYS A 435 22.89 -2.36 27.93
C LYS A 435 21.91 -3.15 27.07
N ILE A 436 21.91 -2.89 25.76
CA ILE A 436 21.08 -3.55 24.76
C ILE A 436 21.90 -3.80 23.48
N THR A 437 21.53 -4.83 22.72
CA THR A 437 22.15 -5.10 21.41
C THR A 437 21.61 -4.18 20.32
N LYS A 438 22.32 -4.08 19.18
CA LYS A 438 21.86 -3.32 18.01
C LYS A 438 20.51 -3.81 17.49
N ASP A 439 20.32 -5.13 17.42
CA ASP A 439 19.05 -5.72 16.94
C ASP A 439 17.88 -5.44 17.89
N PHE A 440 18.13 -5.45 19.21
CA PHE A 440 17.09 -5.08 20.17
C PHE A 440 16.78 -3.58 20.08
N ALA A 441 17.79 -2.71 20.01
CA ALA A 441 17.59 -1.28 19.78
C ALA A 441 16.81 -1.01 18.49
N LYS A 442 17.10 -1.76 17.41
CA LYS A 442 16.41 -1.70 16.12
C LYS A 442 14.93 -2.07 16.25
N ALA A 443 14.61 -3.17 16.94
CA ALA A 443 13.24 -3.58 17.22
C ALA A 443 12.51 -2.54 18.10
N GLN A 444 13.17 -1.99 19.11
CA GLN A 444 12.60 -1.00 20.03
C GLN A 444 12.30 0.34 19.34
N VAL A 445 13.16 0.85 18.44
CA VAL A 445 12.85 2.09 17.69
C VAL A 445 11.68 1.87 16.73
N MET A 446 11.62 0.73 16.04
CA MET A 446 10.44 0.37 15.22
C MET A 446 9.17 0.25 16.08
N GLY A 447 9.28 -0.30 17.28
CA GLY A 447 8.21 -0.37 18.26
C GLY A 447 7.72 1.01 18.72
N ALA A 448 8.65 1.91 19.02
CA ALA A 448 8.36 3.29 19.39
C ALA A 448 7.66 4.05 18.24
N LEU A 449 8.09 3.85 16.99
CA LEU A 449 7.47 4.45 15.79
C LEU A 449 6.03 3.95 15.58
N CYS A 450 5.80 2.65 15.73
CA CYS A 450 4.46 2.06 15.72
C CYS A 450 3.58 2.59 16.87
N THR A 451 4.15 2.70 18.06
CA THR A 451 3.46 3.23 19.26
C THR A 451 3.07 4.69 19.06
N TRP A 452 3.95 5.52 18.51
CA TRP A 452 3.62 6.90 18.10
C TRP A 452 2.43 6.95 17.14
N ALA A 453 2.42 6.12 16.09
CA ALA A 453 1.34 6.13 15.11
C ALA A 453 -0.01 5.77 15.76
N HIS A 454 -0.04 4.75 16.61
CA HIS A 454 -1.23 4.35 17.36
C HIS A 454 -1.66 5.44 18.37
N GLU A 455 -0.75 5.90 19.22
CA GLU A 455 -0.98 6.94 20.24
C GLU A 455 -1.36 8.29 19.65
N SER A 456 -0.96 8.61 18.41
CA SER A 456 -1.37 9.83 17.71
C SER A 456 -2.85 9.80 17.31
N GLY A 457 -3.41 8.61 17.04
CA GLY A 457 -4.75 8.43 16.50
C GLY A 457 -4.91 8.79 15.01
N LEU A 458 -3.82 9.07 14.29
CA LEU A 458 -3.87 9.50 12.88
C LEU A 458 -4.59 8.47 11.99
N PHE A 459 -4.38 7.16 12.20
CA PHE A 459 -5.08 6.11 11.45
C PHE A 459 -6.60 6.18 11.58
N GLU A 460 -7.14 6.54 12.76
CA GLU A 460 -8.59 6.69 12.94
C GLU A 460 -9.14 7.96 12.26
N LEU A 461 -8.34 9.01 12.08
CA LEU A 461 -8.73 10.15 11.24
C LEU A 461 -8.88 9.72 9.78
N PHE A 462 -7.91 8.97 9.24
CA PHE A 462 -8.03 8.38 7.89
C PHE A 462 -9.22 7.42 7.77
N LYS A 463 -9.46 6.54 8.76
CA LYS A 463 -10.60 5.61 8.74
C LYS A 463 -11.95 6.33 8.81
N ASN A 464 -12.08 7.38 9.63
CA ASN A 464 -13.31 8.15 9.71
C ASN A 464 -13.52 8.99 8.45
N GLN A 465 -12.46 9.56 7.88
CA GLN A 465 -12.55 10.24 6.60
C GLN A 465 -12.94 9.27 5.47
N ALA A 466 -12.38 8.06 5.43
CA ALA A 466 -12.76 7.04 4.45
C ALA A 466 -14.22 6.60 4.59
N LYS A 467 -14.77 6.59 5.82
CA LYS A 467 -16.21 6.41 6.06
C LYS A 467 -17.03 7.57 5.48
N GLU A 468 -16.71 8.82 5.82
CA GLU A 468 -17.40 10.00 5.30
C GLU A 468 -17.44 10.01 3.77
N LEU A 469 -16.30 9.72 3.13
CA LEU A 469 -16.18 9.65 1.68
C LEU A 469 -16.95 8.48 1.05
N GLY A 470 -17.14 7.37 1.78
CA GLY A 470 -17.85 6.18 1.31
C GLY A 470 -19.33 6.07 1.73
N HIS A 471 -19.82 6.94 2.62
CA HIS A 471 -21.18 6.85 3.18
C HIS A 471 -22.12 8.02 2.80
N ASP A 472 -21.66 9.07 2.12
CA ASP A 472 -22.51 10.21 1.70
C ASP A 472 -23.44 9.90 0.50
N LYS A 473 -24.05 8.71 0.53
CA LYS A 473 -24.99 8.19 -0.46
C LYS A 473 -26.26 7.57 0.16
N GLU A 474 -26.92 8.34 1.01
CA GLU A 474 -28.40 8.37 1.01
C GLU A 474 -28.99 9.04 -0.26
N ASN A 475 -28.17 9.24 -1.29
CA ASN A 475 -28.54 9.73 -2.62
C ASN A 475 -29.35 8.69 -3.43
N LYS A 476 -30.58 8.40 -2.97
CA LYS A 476 -31.57 7.45 -3.51
C LYS A 476 -32.00 7.68 -4.98
N ASN A 477 -31.40 8.62 -5.71
CA ASN A 477 -31.89 9.13 -7.00
C ASN A 477 -30.94 8.99 -8.21
N VAL A 478 -29.69 8.50 -8.04
CA VAL A 478 -28.68 8.60 -9.12
C VAL A 478 -28.82 7.50 -10.19
N PHE A 479 -29.42 6.34 -9.90
CA PHE A 479 -29.61 5.23 -10.85
C PHE A 479 -31.05 5.02 -11.34
N GLN A 480 -31.98 5.93 -11.03
CA GLN A 480 -33.33 5.95 -11.65
C GLN A 480 -33.42 6.86 -12.89
N ARG A 481 -32.29 7.32 -13.45
CA ARG A 481 -32.23 8.12 -14.68
C ARG A 481 -31.16 7.61 -15.67
N ALA A 482 -31.22 6.31 -15.91
CA ALA A 482 -30.50 5.62 -16.99
C ALA A 482 -31.37 4.47 -17.54
N GLY A 483 -32.57 4.84 -18.01
CA GLY A 483 -33.44 4.02 -18.87
C GLY A 483 -33.66 4.77 -20.18
#